data_AF-A0A7S2XBA8-F1
#
_entry.id   AF-A0A7S2XBA8-F1
#
_cell.length_a   1.000
_cell.length_b   1.000
_cell.length_c   1.000
_cell.angle_alpha   90.00
_cell.angle_beta   90.00
_cell.angle_gamma   90.00
#
_symmetry.space_group_name_H-M   'P 1'
#
loop_
_entity.id
_entity.type
_entity.pdbx_description
1 polymer ?
#
loop_
_entity_poly.entity_id
_entity_poly.type
_entity_poly.pdbx_seq_one_letter_code
_entity_poly.pdbx_strand_id
1 'polypeptide(L)'
;DRSEGLTQVCRERKLPAVVGDALSVPVRSHVADIVISIAVVHHLSTKERRKKAMSELLRVLKPGGVGLVTAWAQSQPDGGRREFKGSDILVGWQMPKRFLSEPKRRKLSNEGTEETTRDGEKLVLQRYCHVFEQGELTRLLEEVAQEGSIPVHVRREYMNAGNCCLEFEAKKK
;
A
#
# COMPACT_ATOMS: atom_id res chain seq x y z
N ASP A 1 5.18 -1.14 -9.99
CA ASP A 1 5.53 -0.42 -8.73
C ASP A 1 5.67 1.06 -9.03
N ARG A 2 5.41 1.96 -8.09
CA ARG A 2 5.57 3.41 -8.29
C ARG A 2 7.04 3.84 -8.21
N SER A 3 7.88 3.05 -7.56
CA SER A 3 9.32 3.25 -7.41
C SER A 3 10.07 2.67 -8.60
N GLU A 4 10.64 3.54 -9.42
CA GLU A 4 11.50 3.15 -10.53
C GLU A 4 12.68 2.29 -10.06
N GLY A 5 13.33 2.68 -8.96
CA GLY A 5 14.45 1.92 -8.39
C GLY A 5 14.07 0.49 -8.00
N LEU A 6 12.89 0.26 -7.40
CA LEU A 6 12.45 -1.10 -7.08
C LEU A 6 12.13 -1.90 -8.36
N THR A 7 11.51 -1.26 -9.37
CA THR A 7 11.29 -1.94 -10.67
C THR A 7 12.60 -2.28 -11.38
N GLN A 8 13.62 -1.44 -11.25
CA GLN A 8 14.94 -1.69 -11.84
C GLN A 8 15.60 -2.93 -11.23
N VAL A 9 15.55 -3.10 -9.90
CA VAL A 9 16.06 -4.30 -9.22
C VAL A 9 15.40 -5.58 -9.77
N CYS A 10 14.11 -5.55 -10.07
CA CYS A 10 13.42 -6.69 -10.71
C CYS A 10 13.92 -6.94 -12.14
N ARG A 11 14.08 -5.88 -12.94
CA ARG A 11 14.55 -5.98 -14.34
C ARG A 11 15.99 -6.48 -14.43
N GLU A 12 16.87 -6.06 -13.52
CA GLU A 12 18.24 -6.57 -13.39
C GLU A 12 18.26 -8.08 -13.12
N ARG A 13 17.24 -8.58 -12.41
CA ARG A 13 17.01 -10.02 -12.17
C ARG A 13 16.24 -10.71 -13.32
N LYS A 14 16.05 -10.04 -14.46
CA LYS A 14 15.31 -10.52 -15.64
C LYS A 14 13.85 -10.88 -15.34
N LEU A 15 13.23 -10.22 -14.35
CA LEU A 15 11.82 -10.37 -14.03
C LEU A 15 10.99 -9.25 -14.68
N PRO A 16 9.78 -9.55 -15.18
CA PRO A 16 8.90 -8.53 -15.75
C PRO A 16 8.46 -7.54 -14.67
N ALA A 17 8.79 -6.26 -14.85
CA ALA A 17 8.39 -5.19 -13.95
C ALA A 17 8.12 -3.89 -14.71
N VAL A 18 7.03 -3.23 -14.34
CA VAL A 18 6.58 -1.96 -14.91
C VAL A 18 6.46 -0.90 -13.83
N VAL A 19 6.84 0.32 -14.19
CA VAL A 19 6.57 1.50 -13.36
C VAL A 19 5.11 1.89 -13.53
N GLY A 20 4.37 2.02 -12.44
CA GLY A 20 2.93 2.31 -12.48
C GLY A 20 2.37 2.70 -11.12
N ASP A 21 1.24 3.41 -11.15
CA ASP A 21 0.51 3.83 -9.95
C ASP A 21 -0.55 2.77 -9.59
N ALA A 22 -0.66 2.40 -8.31
CA ALA A 22 -1.66 1.44 -7.85
C ALA A 22 -3.11 1.95 -8.03
N LEU A 23 -3.30 3.25 -8.22
CA LEU A 23 -4.59 3.86 -8.52
C LEU A 23 -4.97 3.81 -10.00
N SER A 24 -4.05 3.41 -10.88
CA SER A 24 -4.26 3.34 -12.32
C SER A 24 -3.20 2.40 -12.91
N VAL A 25 -3.43 1.10 -12.75
CA VAL A 25 -2.48 0.06 -13.12
C VAL A 25 -2.45 -0.08 -14.66
N PRO A 26 -1.27 -0.08 -15.31
CA PRO A 26 -1.13 -0.17 -16.77
C PRO A 26 -1.37 -1.60 -17.29
N VAL A 27 -2.49 -2.20 -16.88
CA VAL A 27 -2.90 -3.57 -17.19
C VAL A 27 -4.37 -3.53 -17.63
N ARG A 28 -4.69 -4.26 -18.70
CA ARG A 28 -6.06 -4.35 -19.23
C ARG A 28 -7.00 -4.99 -18.21
N SER A 29 -8.29 -4.69 -18.31
CA SER A 29 -9.31 -5.32 -17.46
C SER A 29 -9.44 -6.81 -17.77
N HIS A 30 -9.78 -7.62 -16.77
CA HIS A 30 -10.09 -9.05 -16.92
C HIS A 30 -9.00 -9.88 -17.60
N VAL A 31 -7.74 -9.69 -17.20
CA VAL A 31 -6.60 -10.44 -17.77
C VAL A 31 -5.87 -11.31 -16.76
N ALA A 32 -6.01 -11.04 -15.46
CA ALA A 32 -5.32 -11.77 -14.42
C ALA A 32 -6.23 -12.83 -13.77
N ASP A 33 -5.73 -14.07 -13.68
CA ASP A 33 -6.38 -15.13 -12.89
C ASP A 33 -6.16 -14.91 -11.38
N ILE A 34 -5.00 -14.31 -11.02
CA ILE A 34 -4.61 -14.01 -9.64
C ILE A 34 -4.03 -12.60 -9.58
N VAL A 35 -4.41 -11.83 -8.56
CA VAL A 35 -3.77 -10.55 -8.22
C VAL A 35 -3.36 -10.50 -6.76
N ILE A 36 -2.23 -9.87 -6.49
CA ILE A 36 -1.72 -9.67 -5.13
C ILE A 36 -1.39 -8.20 -4.90
N SER A 37 -1.78 -7.67 -3.75
CA SER A 37 -1.42 -6.33 -3.28
C SER A 37 -0.87 -6.43 -1.87
N ILE A 38 0.45 -6.55 -1.75
CA ILE A 38 1.15 -6.79 -0.49
C ILE A 38 1.77 -5.49 0.02
N ALA A 39 1.32 -5.02 1.18
CA ALA A 39 1.87 -3.84 1.84
C ALA A 39 1.83 -2.54 0.99
N VAL A 40 0.77 -2.36 0.19
CA VAL A 40 0.61 -1.17 -0.68
C VAL A 40 -0.51 -0.26 -0.19
N VAL A 41 -1.71 -0.79 -0.01
CA VAL A 41 -2.93 0.01 0.19
C VAL A 41 -2.90 0.88 1.45
N HIS A 42 -2.15 0.48 2.48
CA HIS A 42 -1.97 1.29 3.69
C HIS A 42 -1.19 2.58 3.45
N HIS A 43 -0.48 2.75 2.34
CA HIS A 43 0.20 4.02 2.03
C HIS A 43 -0.72 5.09 1.43
N LEU A 44 -2.00 4.77 1.20
CA LEU A 44 -2.96 5.67 0.58
C LEU A 44 -3.76 6.43 1.65
N SER A 45 -3.55 7.75 1.68
CA SER A 45 -3.99 8.62 2.77
C SER A 45 -5.48 8.85 2.92
N THR A 46 -6.25 8.63 1.86
CA THR A 46 -7.71 8.81 1.92
C THR A 46 -8.42 7.52 1.60
N LYS A 47 -9.61 7.35 2.17
CA LYS A 47 -10.46 6.18 1.91
C LYS A 47 -10.75 6.05 0.42
N GLU A 48 -10.99 7.14 -0.29
CA GLU A 48 -11.28 7.18 -1.73
C GLU A 48 -10.11 6.64 -2.55
N ARG A 49 -8.87 7.00 -2.18
CA ARG A 49 -7.67 6.44 -2.83
C ARG A 49 -7.55 4.94 -2.55
N ARG A 50 -7.83 4.49 -1.33
CA ARG A 50 -7.86 3.05 -0.98
C ARG A 50 -8.92 2.30 -1.79
N LYS A 51 -10.13 2.86 -1.93
CA LYS A 51 -11.20 2.34 -2.77
C LYS A 51 -10.79 2.25 -4.23
N LYS A 52 -10.16 3.29 -4.77
CA LYS A 52 -9.67 3.31 -6.16
C LYS A 52 -8.60 2.24 -6.41
N ALA A 53 -7.67 2.03 -5.49
CA ALA A 53 -6.70 0.92 -5.59
C ALA A 53 -7.39 -0.46 -5.57
N MET A 54 -8.37 -0.66 -4.68
CA MET A 54 -9.15 -1.90 -4.63
C MET A 54 -9.96 -2.13 -5.92
N SER A 55 -10.52 -1.05 -6.48
CA SER A 55 -11.24 -1.08 -7.75
C SER A 55 -10.33 -1.51 -8.91
N GLU A 56 -9.09 -1.01 -8.95
CA GLU A 56 -8.10 -1.45 -9.95
C GLU A 56 -7.79 -2.94 -9.85
N LEU A 57 -7.67 -3.50 -8.63
CA LEU A 57 -7.47 -4.94 -8.42
C LEU A 57 -8.65 -5.75 -8.96
N LEU A 58 -9.88 -5.34 -8.65
CA LEU A 58 -11.09 -5.99 -9.18
C LEU A 58 -11.20 -5.86 -10.70
N ARG A 59 -10.85 -4.70 -11.26
CA ARG A 59 -10.91 -4.44 -12.69
C ARG A 59 -9.99 -5.38 -13.49
N VAL A 60 -8.76 -5.59 -13.03
CA VAL A 60 -7.78 -6.42 -13.76
C VAL A 60 -8.05 -7.93 -13.60
N LEU A 61 -8.76 -8.34 -12.54
CA LEU A 61 -9.15 -9.72 -12.31
C LEU A 61 -10.16 -10.20 -13.35
N LYS A 62 -9.94 -11.42 -13.86
CA LYS A 62 -10.95 -12.14 -14.63
C LYS A 62 -12.16 -12.51 -13.76
N PRO A 63 -13.35 -12.71 -14.33
CA PRO A 63 -14.42 -13.43 -13.65
C PRO A 63 -13.96 -14.83 -13.21
N GLY A 64 -14.17 -15.15 -11.93
CA GLY A 64 -13.63 -16.34 -11.25
C GLY A 64 -12.18 -16.19 -10.74
N GLY A 65 -11.54 -15.04 -10.96
CA GLY A 65 -10.17 -14.77 -10.53
C GLY A 65 -10.07 -14.41 -9.04
N VAL A 66 -8.90 -14.61 -8.46
CA VAL A 66 -8.65 -14.53 -7.01
C VAL A 66 -7.73 -13.37 -6.67
N GLY A 67 -8.11 -12.57 -5.67
CA GLY A 67 -7.29 -11.50 -5.12
C GLY A 67 -6.80 -11.80 -3.72
N LEU A 68 -5.58 -11.36 -3.41
CA LEU A 68 -5.01 -11.29 -2.07
C LEU A 68 -4.57 -9.85 -1.79
N VAL A 69 -5.10 -9.23 -0.74
CA VAL A 69 -4.64 -7.94 -0.24
C VAL A 69 -4.08 -8.13 1.16
N THR A 70 -2.87 -7.61 1.42
CA THR A 70 -2.33 -7.53 2.77
C THR A 70 -1.93 -6.09 3.11
N ALA A 71 -2.27 -5.68 4.33
CA ALA A 71 -1.98 -4.35 4.85
C ALA A 71 -1.68 -4.45 6.34
N TRP A 72 -1.02 -3.43 6.91
CA TRP A 72 -0.72 -3.43 8.35
C TRP A 72 -2.01 -3.48 9.16
N ALA A 73 -2.03 -4.33 10.17
CA ALA A 73 -3.10 -4.40 11.14
C ALA A 73 -2.86 -3.37 12.25
N GLN A 74 -3.92 -2.78 12.75
CA GLN A 74 -3.85 -1.96 13.97
C GLN A 74 -3.52 -2.83 15.18
N SER A 75 -4.11 -4.03 15.27
CA SER A 75 -3.72 -5.03 16.26
C SER A 75 -2.37 -5.65 15.89
N GLN A 76 -1.41 -5.51 16.79
CA GLN A 76 -0.07 -6.09 16.64
C GLN A 76 0.07 -7.30 17.59
N PRO A 77 0.86 -8.32 17.21
CA PRO A 77 1.10 -9.46 18.09
C PRO A 77 1.81 -9.03 19.38
N ASP A 78 1.63 -9.81 20.44
CA ASP A 78 2.30 -9.58 21.73
C ASP A 78 3.83 -9.50 21.57
N GLY A 79 4.45 -8.49 22.18
CA GLY A 79 5.87 -8.18 21.97
C GLY A 79 6.19 -7.53 20.63
N GLY A 80 5.16 -7.09 19.89
CA GLY A 80 5.30 -6.32 18.65
C GLY A 80 6.08 -5.03 18.86
N ARG A 81 6.83 -4.61 17.84
CA ARG A 81 7.70 -3.41 17.91
C ARG A 81 6.92 -2.08 17.94
N ARG A 82 5.60 -2.11 17.79
CA ARG A 82 4.77 -0.92 17.56
C ARG A 82 3.42 -1.08 18.22
N GLU A 83 2.98 -0.03 18.88
CA GLU A 83 1.61 0.19 19.34
C GLU A 83 1.08 1.41 18.60
N PHE A 84 -0.14 1.35 18.07
CA PHE A 84 -0.71 2.42 17.26
C PHE A 84 -1.87 3.09 17.99
N LYS A 85 -1.85 4.42 18.02
CA LYS A 85 -2.97 5.24 18.50
C LYS A 85 -3.74 5.76 17.29
N GLY A 86 -4.90 5.15 17.02
CA GLY A 86 -5.70 5.45 15.83
C GLY A 86 -5.22 4.71 14.59
N SER A 87 -5.91 4.94 13.46
CA SER A 87 -5.66 4.21 12.20
C SER A 87 -4.68 4.95 11.30
N ASP A 88 -4.59 6.28 11.40
CA ASP A 88 -3.70 7.10 10.58
C ASP A 88 -2.44 7.48 11.36
N ILE A 89 -1.29 7.01 10.87
CA ILE A 89 -0.01 7.17 11.57
C ILE A 89 1.09 7.68 10.64
N LEU A 90 2.08 8.34 11.26
CA LEU A 90 3.35 8.64 10.63
C LEU A 90 4.41 7.68 11.14
N VAL A 91 5.16 7.09 10.22
CA VAL A 91 6.25 6.16 10.53
C VAL A 91 7.55 6.70 9.97
N GLY A 92 8.58 6.70 10.82
CA GLY A 92 9.93 7.04 10.40
C GLY A 92 10.46 6.08 9.33
N TRP A 93 10.88 6.63 8.21
CA TRP A 93 11.54 5.94 7.13
C TRP A 93 12.93 6.54 6.91
N GLN A 94 13.94 5.69 7.06
CA GLN A 94 15.33 6.09 6.88
C GLN A 94 15.62 6.26 5.40
N MET A 95 15.93 7.49 4.99
CA MET A 95 16.37 7.80 3.64
C MET A 95 17.82 7.34 3.45
N PRO A 96 18.12 6.44 2.50
CA PRO A 96 19.49 6.07 2.21
C PRO A 96 20.29 7.28 1.72
N LYS A 97 21.51 7.47 2.24
CA LYS A 97 22.39 8.62 1.94
C LYS A 97 22.58 8.88 0.44
N ARG A 98 22.58 7.83 -0.40
CA ARG A 98 22.72 7.93 -1.86
C ARG A 98 21.63 8.76 -2.55
N PHE A 99 20.49 8.97 -1.91
CA PHE A 99 19.40 9.80 -2.43
C PHE A 99 19.38 11.21 -1.82
N LEU A 100 20.27 11.49 -0.87
CA LEU A 100 20.53 12.84 -0.37
C LEU A 100 21.50 13.50 -1.35
N SER A 101 20.99 14.00 -2.48
CA SER A 101 21.76 14.99 -3.24
C SER A 101 21.97 16.21 -2.34
N GLU A 102 23.18 16.79 -2.31
CA GLU A 102 23.41 18.05 -1.60
C GLU A 102 22.33 19.07 -1.97
N PRO A 103 21.59 19.63 -1.00
CA PRO A 103 20.50 20.54 -1.32
C PRO A 103 21.08 21.82 -1.92
N LYS A 104 20.79 22.09 -3.20
CA LYS A 104 20.80 23.45 -3.72
C LYS A 104 19.79 24.24 -2.89
N ARG A 105 20.27 25.02 -1.92
CA ARG A 105 19.49 25.90 -1.03
C ARG A 105 18.43 26.68 -1.83
N ARG A 106 17.17 26.22 -1.83
CA ARG A 106 16.01 27.09 -2.08
C ARG A 106 15.46 27.46 -0.70
N LYS A 107 15.63 28.73 -0.33
CA LYS A 107 14.97 29.31 0.84
C LYS A 107 13.46 29.22 0.61
N LEU A 108 12.78 28.32 1.31
CA LEU A 108 11.35 28.47 1.61
C LEU A 108 11.26 28.87 3.08
N SER A 109 10.53 29.94 3.32
CA SER A 109 10.30 30.55 4.63
C SER A 109 9.38 29.69 5.51
N ASN A 110 9.80 29.54 6.77
CA ASN A 110 9.04 29.35 8.02
C ASN A 110 7.75 28.52 7.99
N GLU A 111 7.81 27.28 8.49
CA GLU A 111 7.20 26.83 9.75
C GLU A 111 7.23 25.29 9.79
N GLY A 112 8.20 24.75 10.53
CA GLY A 112 8.38 23.32 10.76
C GLY A 112 9.70 23.13 11.48
N THR A 113 9.65 22.58 12.69
CA THR A 113 10.79 22.32 13.56
C THR A 113 11.82 21.42 12.87
N GLU A 114 12.81 22.03 12.20
CA GLU A 114 14.02 21.36 11.74
C GLU A 114 15.04 21.35 12.89
N GLU A 115 14.99 20.33 13.75
CA GLU A 115 16.17 19.96 14.53
C GLU A 115 17.18 19.33 13.59
N THR A 116 18.15 20.14 13.17
CA THR A 116 19.36 19.68 12.47
C THR A 116 20.45 19.51 13.50
N THR A 117 20.65 18.28 13.97
CA THR A 117 21.82 17.94 14.78
C THR A 117 23.03 17.67 13.87
N ARG A 118 24.16 18.29 14.21
CA ARG A 118 25.40 18.23 13.44
C ARG A 118 26.12 16.91 13.76
N ASP A 119 25.79 15.82 13.05
CA ASP A 119 26.67 14.64 13.00
C ASP A 119 26.29 13.62 11.90
N GLY A 120 26.60 13.90 10.62
CA GLY A 120 26.56 12.87 9.55
C GLY A 120 25.25 12.06 9.42
N GLU A 121 24.13 12.68 9.80
CA GLU A 121 22.93 12.00 10.29
C GLU A 121 22.14 11.28 9.20
N LYS A 122 21.55 10.14 9.57
CA LYS A 122 20.58 9.45 8.72
C LYS A 122 19.32 10.31 8.68
N LEU A 123 19.01 10.90 7.53
CA LEU A 123 17.74 11.61 7.36
C LEU A 123 16.59 10.63 7.56
N VAL A 124 15.74 10.87 8.58
CA VAL A 124 14.52 10.11 8.81
C VAL A 124 13.35 10.95 8.32
N LEU A 125 12.71 10.51 7.24
CA LEU A 125 11.49 11.13 6.75
C LEU A 125 10.28 10.41 7.33
N GLN A 126 9.23 11.16 7.67
CA GLN A 126 7.97 10.56 8.08
C GLN A 126 7.16 10.16 6.86
N ARG A 127 6.72 8.89 6.80
CA ARG A 127 5.78 8.41 5.79
C ARG A 127 4.43 8.10 6.42
N TYR A 128 3.37 8.39 5.69
CA TYR A 128 2.02 8.05 6.09
C TYR A 128 1.77 6.54 5.95
N CYS A 129 1.07 5.97 6.94
CA CYS A 129 0.45 4.66 6.87
C CYS A 129 -0.95 4.69 7.50
N HIS A 130 -1.87 3.93 6.92
CA HIS A 130 -3.17 3.59 7.47
C HIS A 130 -3.16 2.15 7.99
N VAL A 131 -3.21 1.96 9.31
CA VAL A 131 -3.30 0.62 9.93
C VAL A 131 -4.75 0.20 10.01
N PHE A 132 -5.05 -0.96 9.43
CA PHE A 132 -6.41 -1.45 9.26
C PHE A 132 -6.91 -2.15 10.52
N GLU A 133 -8.17 -1.89 10.85
CA GLU A 133 -8.88 -2.68 11.85
C GLU A 133 -9.35 -4.02 11.26
N GLN A 134 -9.66 -4.97 12.14
CA GLN A 134 -10.26 -6.24 11.71
C GLN A 134 -11.59 -5.98 11.00
N GLY A 135 -11.79 -6.58 9.82
CA GLY A 135 -13.00 -6.38 9.02
C GLY A 135 -12.96 -5.15 8.13
N GLU A 136 -12.01 -4.23 8.31
CA GLU A 136 -11.99 -2.99 7.53
C GLU A 136 -11.64 -3.23 6.06
N LEU A 137 -10.68 -4.12 5.76
CA LEU A 137 -10.37 -4.49 4.37
C LEU A 137 -11.58 -5.15 3.69
N THR A 138 -12.30 -6.01 4.41
CA THR A 138 -13.52 -6.65 3.92
C THR A 138 -14.59 -5.62 3.57
N ARG A 139 -14.91 -4.70 4.49
CA ARG A 139 -15.87 -3.61 4.25
C ARG A 139 -15.45 -2.74 3.06
N LEU A 140 -14.16 -2.42 2.95
CA LEU A 140 -13.62 -1.65 1.83
C LEU A 140 -13.84 -2.36 0.48
N LEU A 141 -13.59 -3.67 0.42
CA LEU A 141 -13.82 -4.47 -0.78
C LEU A 141 -15.31 -4.51 -1.14
N GLU A 142 -16.18 -4.75 -0.16
CA GLU A 142 -17.64 -4.83 -0.35
C GLU A 142 -18.23 -3.51 -0.84
N GLU A 143 -17.81 -2.38 -0.28
CA GLU A 143 -18.21 -1.05 -0.76
C GLU A 143 -17.84 -0.85 -2.24
N VAL A 144 -16.61 -1.19 -2.62
CA VAL A 144 -16.12 -1.05 -4.01
C VAL A 144 -16.85 -2.00 -4.95
N ALA A 145 -17.09 -3.23 -4.51
CA ALA A 145 -17.84 -4.23 -5.26
C ALA A 145 -19.29 -3.78 -5.52
N GLN A 146 -19.94 -3.19 -4.51
CA GLN A 146 -21.29 -2.63 -4.61
C GLN A 146 -21.33 -1.45 -5.58
N GLU A 147 -20.43 -0.47 -5.44
CA GLU A 147 -20.34 0.69 -6.32
C GLU A 147 -20.07 0.31 -7.78
N GLY A 148 -19.21 -0.69 -8.00
CA GLY A 148 -18.87 -1.18 -9.34
C GLY A 148 -19.85 -2.19 -9.93
N SER A 149 -20.88 -2.63 -9.17
CA SER A 149 -21.74 -3.76 -9.54
C SER A 149 -20.93 -5.01 -9.96
N ILE A 150 -19.84 -5.28 -9.23
CA ILE A 150 -18.95 -6.43 -9.43
C ILE A 150 -19.23 -7.43 -8.30
N PRO A 151 -19.81 -8.61 -8.58
CA PRO A 151 -20.08 -9.58 -7.54
C PRO A 151 -18.76 -10.14 -7.00
N VAL A 152 -18.58 -10.15 -5.68
CA VAL A 152 -17.38 -10.69 -5.02
C VAL A 152 -17.76 -11.75 -3.98
N HIS A 153 -16.82 -12.63 -3.69
CA HIS A 153 -16.89 -13.58 -2.58
C HIS A 153 -15.64 -13.41 -1.71
N VAL A 154 -15.82 -12.98 -0.47
CA VAL A 154 -14.74 -13.03 0.52
C VAL A 154 -14.53 -14.49 0.90
N ARG A 155 -13.35 -15.02 0.58
CA ARG A 155 -12.99 -16.42 0.91
C ARG A 155 -12.57 -16.52 2.36
N ARG A 156 -11.72 -15.59 2.81
CA ARG A 156 -11.29 -15.47 4.20
C ARG A 156 -10.65 -14.12 4.48
N GLU A 157 -10.77 -13.68 5.72
CA GLU A 157 -9.99 -12.59 6.30
C GLU A 157 -9.30 -13.12 7.57
N TYR A 158 -8.02 -12.84 7.72
CA TYR A 158 -7.23 -13.31 8.86
C TYR A 158 -6.08 -12.36 9.17
N MET A 159 -5.57 -12.45 10.40
CA MET A 159 -4.39 -11.72 10.84
C MET A 159 -3.15 -12.60 10.69
N ASN A 160 -2.06 -12.04 10.15
CA ASN A 160 -0.78 -12.73 10.06
C ASN A 160 0.38 -11.77 10.33
N ALA A 161 1.13 -12.03 11.40
CA ALA A 161 2.35 -11.29 11.78
C ALA A 161 2.17 -9.75 11.74
N GLY A 162 1.07 -9.24 12.33
CA GLY A 162 0.76 -7.81 12.37
C GLY A 162 0.18 -7.23 11.07
N ASN A 163 -0.34 -8.06 10.17
CA ASN A 163 -1.00 -7.66 8.94
C ASN A 163 -2.42 -8.22 8.87
N CYS A 164 -3.38 -7.39 8.42
CA CYS A 164 -4.67 -7.86 7.93
C CYS A 164 -4.47 -8.46 6.55
N CYS A 165 -4.96 -9.68 6.34
CA CYS A 165 -4.90 -10.40 5.07
C CYS A 165 -6.32 -10.71 4.60
N LEU A 166 -6.65 -10.31 3.38
CA LEU A 166 -7.95 -10.53 2.76
C LEU A 166 -7.77 -11.32 1.47
N GLU A 167 -8.45 -12.46 1.39
CA GLU A 167 -8.55 -13.28 0.19
C GLU A 167 -9.99 -13.26 -0.33
N PHE A 168 -10.14 -12.99 -1.63
CA PHE A 168 -11.44 -12.84 -2.26
C PHE A 168 -11.44 -13.36 -3.70
N GLU A 169 -12.62 -13.57 -4.24
CA GLU A 169 -12.84 -13.97 -5.62
C GLU A 169 -13.82 -12.99 -6.30
N ALA A 170 -13.50 -12.56 -7.52
CA ALA A 170 -14.45 -11.87 -8.38
C ALA A 170 -15.39 -12.92 -8.99
N LYS A 171 -16.67 -12.96 -8.60
CA LYS A 171 -17.60 -13.99 -9.07
C LYS A 171 -17.85 -13.86 -10.58
N LYS A 172 -18.16 -15.00 -11.21
CA LYS A 172 -18.72 -15.03 -12.56
C LYS A 172 -20.11 -14.38 -12.50
N LYS A 173 -20.39 -13.47 -13.45
CA LYS A 173 -21.76 -12.98 -13.67
C LYS A 173 -22.62 -14.10 -14.25
#